data_AF-A0A520FBS8-F1
#
_entry.id   AF-A0A520FBS8-F1
#
_cell.length_a   1.000
_cell.length_b   1.000
_cell.length_c   1.000
_cell.angle_alpha   90.00
_cell.angle_beta   90.00
_cell.angle_gamma   90.00
#
_symmetry.space_group_name_H-M   'P 1'
#
loop_
_entity.id
_entity.type
_entity.pdbx_description
1 polymer ?
#
loop_
_entity_poly.entity_id
_entity_poly.type
_entity_poly.pdbx_seq_one_letter_code
_entity_poly.pdbx_strand_id
1 'polypeptide(L)'
;PLDLCAFWPVPNTSEPHIVEAEGLPTLVVVSTTNDPATPYQAGVELADQLRGDLVTYNGTQHTVAFSGVECIDDPLTNYLVDLVPPGEGLVC
;
A
#
# COMPACT_ATOMS: atom_id res chain seq x y z
N PRO A 1 17.28 27.01 -4.68
CA PRO A 1 17.65 26.74 -3.28
C PRO A 1 17.82 25.24 -3.09
N LEU A 2 18.77 24.79 -2.26
CA LEU A 2 18.94 23.36 -1.95
C LEU A 2 18.03 22.98 -0.78
N ASP A 3 17.51 21.75 -0.80
CA ASP A 3 16.61 21.22 0.21
C ASP A 3 17.36 20.75 1.47
N LEU A 4 16.63 20.55 2.58
CA LEU A 4 17.21 20.20 3.88
C LEU A 4 18.09 18.95 3.84
N CYS A 5 17.71 17.93 3.06
CA CYS A 5 18.48 16.69 2.93
C CYS A 5 19.86 16.89 2.29
N ALA A 6 20.07 17.94 1.49
CA ALA A 6 21.36 18.22 0.87
C ALA A 6 22.44 18.64 1.88
N PHE A 7 22.03 19.03 3.09
CA PHE A 7 22.91 19.45 4.19
C PHE A 7 22.91 18.48 5.36
N TRP A 8 22.29 17.30 5.20
CA TRP A 8 22.20 16.32 6.28
C TRP A 8 23.62 15.83 6.65
N PRO A 9 24.04 15.91 7.93
CA PRO A 9 25.44 15.72 8.30
C PRO A 9 25.87 14.25 8.41
N VAL A 10 24.94 13.32 8.16
CA VAL A 10 25.17 11.87 8.22
C VAL A 10 24.70 11.22 6.92
N PRO A 11 25.32 10.12 6.47
CA PRO A 11 24.94 9.44 5.23
C PRO A 11 23.57 8.76 5.34
N ASN A 12 22.91 8.54 4.20
CA ASN A 12 21.76 7.65 4.11
C ASN A 12 22.17 6.20 4.44
N THR A 13 21.24 5.45 5.01
CA THR A 13 21.42 4.02 5.33
C THR A 13 20.66 3.09 4.38
N SER A 14 19.98 3.67 3.39
CA SER A 14 19.17 2.98 2.39
C SER A 14 19.18 3.74 1.08
N GLU A 15 18.99 3.02 -0.01
CA GLU A 15 18.86 3.57 -1.36
C GLU A 15 17.58 3.03 -2.02
N PRO A 16 17.02 3.72 -3.03
CA PRO A 16 15.91 3.19 -3.81
C PRO A 16 16.27 1.82 -4.40
N HIS A 17 15.38 0.85 -4.24
CA HIS A 17 15.53 -0.50 -4.77
C HIS A 17 14.14 -1.09 -5.02
N ILE A 18 14.09 -2.17 -5.77
CA ILE A 18 12.91 -3.02 -5.86
C ILE A 18 12.83 -3.86 -4.59
N VAL A 19 11.65 -3.94 -3.99
CA VAL A 19 11.42 -4.80 -2.82
C VAL A 19 11.53 -6.26 -3.28
N GLU A 20 12.54 -6.96 -2.78
CA GLU A 20 12.75 -8.39 -3.00
C GLU A 20 12.64 -9.11 -1.65
N ALA A 21 11.52 -9.79 -1.44
CA ALA A 21 11.26 -10.52 -0.20
C ALA A 21 10.62 -11.88 -0.51
N GLU A 22 11.36 -12.96 -0.25
CA GLU A 22 10.88 -14.33 -0.44
C GLU A 22 10.24 -14.86 0.84
N GLY A 23 9.26 -15.77 0.68
CA GLY A 23 8.62 -16.45 1.81
C GLY A 23 7.65 -15.59 2.61
N LEU A 24 7.26 -14.41 2.11
CA LEU A 24 6.20 -13.61 2.70
C LEU A 24 4.85 -14.32 2.60
N PRO A 25 3.97 -14.20 3.62
CA PRO A 25 2.56 -14.51 3.44
C PRO A 25 1.95 -13.53 2.42
N THR A 26 0.79 -13.87 1.85
CA THR A 26 0.05 -12.95 0.96
C THR A 26 -0.23 -11.65 1.71
N LEU A 27 0.42 -10.57 1.29
CA LEU A 27 0.20 -9.23 1.85
C LEU A 27 -0.96 -8.55 1.12
N VAL A 28 -1.57 -7.55 1.77
CA VAL A 28 -2.63 -6.73 1.18
C VAL A 28 -2.16 -5.28 1.10
N VAL A 29 -2.22 -4.69 -0.09
CA VAL A 29 -1.99 -3.27 -0.33
C VAL A 29 -3.31 -2.61 -0.67
N VAL A 30 -3.68 -1.57 0.08
CA VAL A 30 -4.89 -0.77 -0.17
C VAL A 30 -4.48 0.51 -0.88
N SER A 31 -5.08 0.79 -2.04
CA SER A 31 -4.73 1.95 -2.86
C SER A 31 -5.97 2.70 -3.33
N THR A 32 -5.99 4.02 -3.12
CA THR A 32 -7.11 4.89 -3.50
C THR A 32 -6.86 5.54 -4.87
N THR A 33 -7.85 5.51 -5.77
CA THR A 33 -7.72 5.93 -7.17
C THR A 33 -7.20 7.36 -7.35
N ASN A 34 -7.64 8.31 -6.51
CA ASN A 34 -7.21 9.72 -6.53
C ASN A 34 -6.57 10.16 -5.20
N ASP A 35 -5.74 9.30 -4.60
CA ASP A 35 -4.95 9.66 -3.42
C ASP A 35 -3.96 10.80 -3.74
N PRO A 36 -4.01 11.95 -3.06
CA PRO A 36 -3.14 13.09 -3.35
C PRO A 36 -1.72 12.96 -2.78
N ALA A 37 -1.48 12.05 -1.82
CA ALA A 37 -0.21 11.90 -1.12
C ALA A 37 0.55 10.64 -1.56
N THR A 38 -0.17 9.53 -1.75
CA THR A 38 0.38 8.26 -2.24
C THR A 38 -0.42 7.79 -3.46
N PRO A 39 -0.12 8.31 -4.67
CA PRO A 39 -0.92 8.08 -5.86
C PRO A 39 -1.18 6.59 -6.15
N TYR A 40 -2.34 6.28 -6.73
CA TYR A 40 -2.81 4.91 -6.95
C TYR A 40 -1.75 3.95 -7.52
N GLN A 41 -1.01 4.43 -8.53
CA GLN A 41 0.03 3.68 -9.22
C GLN A 41 1.17 3.22 -8.28
N ALA A 42 1.49 4.00 -7.23
CA ALA A 42 2.47 3.59 -6.24
C ALA A 42 2.00 2.37 -5.43
N GLY A 43 0.69 2.27 -5.15
CA GLY A 43 0.09 1.09 -4.53
C GLY A 43 0.10 -0.13 -5.46
N VAL A 44 -0.18 0.07 -6.76
CA VAL A 44 -0.07 -1.00 -7.78
C VAL A 44 1.35 -1.57 -7.84
N GLU A 45 2.35 -0.69 -7.93
CA GLU A 45 3.76 -1.09 -8.00
C GLU A 45 4.24 -1.76 -6.71
N LEU A 46 3.81 -1.28 -5.55
CA LEU A 46 4.15 -1.91 -4.28
C LEU A 46 3.54 -3.31 -4.14
N ALA A 47 2.28 -3.48 -4.57
CA ALA A 47 1.62 -4.80 -4.55
C ALA A 47 2.35 -5.80 -5.45
N ASP A 48 2.78 -5.37 -6.65
CA ASP A 48 3.55 -6.20 -7.58
C ASP A 48 4.90 -6.64 -6.98
N GLN A 49 5.67 -5.71 -6.41
CA GLN A 49 6.97 -6.03 -5.80
C GLN A 49 6.83 -6.98 -4.60
N LEU A 50 5.77 -6.81 -3.80
CA LEU A 50 5.46 -7.68 -2.66
C LEU A 50 4.81 -9.01 -3.06
N ARG A 51 4.38 -9.16 -4.33
CA ARG A 51 3.54 -10.28 -4.81
C ARG A 51 2.29 -10.46 -3.93
N GLY A 52 1.69 -9.34 -3.55
CA GLY A 52 0.51 -9.26 -2.69
C GLY A 52 -0.77 -8.89 -3.44
N ASP A 53 -1.89 -8.96 -2.75
CA ASP A 53 -3.19 -8.55 -3.27
C ASP A 53 -3.31 -7.02 -3.25
N LEU A 54 -3.85 -6.46 -4.34
CA LEU A 54 -4.24 -5.07 -4.42
C LEU A 54 -5.75 -4.92 -4.18
N VAL A 55 -6.11 -4.13 -3.16
CA VAL A 55 -7.47 -3.65 -2.94
C VAL A 55 -7.55 -2.20 -3.40
N THR A 56 -8.44 -1.94 -4.35
CA THR A 56 -8.68 -0.59 -4.87
C THR A 56 -9.84 0.05 -4.13
N TYR A 57 -9.70 1.34 -3.79
CA TYR A 57 -10.81 2.19 -3.37
C TYR A 57 -11.01 3.34 -4.35
N ASN A 58 -12.21 3.50 -4.88
CA ASN A 58 -12.53 4.56 -5.82
C ASN A 58 -12.93 5.83 -5.07
N GLY A 59 -11.96 6.69 -4.81
CA GLY A 59 -12.16 7.90 -4.05
C GLY A 59 -11.06 8.94 -4.23
N THR A 60 -11.23 10.06 -3.53
CA THR A 60 -10.28 11.19 -3.51
C THR A 60 -9.95 11.53 -2.07
N GLN A 61 -9.08 10.72 -1.47
CA GLN A 61 -8.62 10.87 -0.10
C GLN A 61 -7.30 10.14 0.09
N HIS A 62 -6.58 10.45 1.17
CA HIS A 62 -5.39 9.70 1.55
C HIS A 62 -5.75 8.58 2.54
N THR A 63 -5.45 7.33 2.18
CA THR A 63 -5.82 6.10 2.92
C THR A 63 -7.33 5.83 3.05
N VAL A 64 -7.74 4.62 3.43
CA VAL A 64 -9.17 4.25 3.65
C VAL A 64 -9.39 3.03 4.57
N ALA A 65 -8.35 2.35 5.04
CA ALA A 65 -8.51 1.19 5.91
C ALA A 65 -9.15 1.58 7.26
N PHE A 66 -10.17 0.85 7.69
CA PHE A 66 -10.89 1.04 8.96
C PHE A 66 -11.49 2.44 9.12
N SER A 67 -11.94 3.03 8.01
CA SER A 67 -12.59 4.35 7.99
C SER A 67 -14.11 4.28 7.81
N GLY A 68 -14.74 3.12 8.00
CA GLY A 68 -16.19 2.94 7.91
C GLY A 68 -16.70 2.63 6.51
N VAL A 69 -15.83 2.12 5.62
CA VAL A 69 -16.22 1.66 4.29
C VAL A 69 -16.30 0.14 4.35
N GLU A 70 -17.50 -0.43 4.52
CA GLU A 70 -17.69 -1.89 4.72
C GLU A 70 -17.01 -2.74 3.64
N CYS A 71 -17.06 -2.30 2.37
CA CYS A 71 -16.39 -2.97 1.25
C CYS A 71 -14.87 -3.10 1.44
N ILE A 72 -14.24 -2.17 2.18
CA ILE A 72 -12.81 -2.21 2.54
C ILE A 72 -12.60 -2.90 3.89
N ASP A 73 -13.40 -2.54 4.91
CA ASP A 73 -13.16 -2.92 6.30
C ASP A 73 -13.41 -4.41 6.55
N ASP A 74 -14.43 -5.00 5.92
CA ASP A 74 -14.76 -6.42 6.06
C ASP A 74 -13.64 -7.34 5.53
N PRO A 75 -13.16 -7.20 4.28
CA PRO A 75 -12.08 -8.03 3.79
C PRO A 75 -10.76 -7.84 4.54
N LEU A 76 -10.46 -6.62 5.00
CA LEU A 76 -9.27 -6.38 5.83
C LEU A 76 -9.41 -7.06 7.20
N THR A 77 -10.61 -7.07 7.77
CA THR A 77 -10.88 -7.79 9.03
C THR A 77 -10.69 -9.30 8.84
N ASN A 78 -11.25 -9.89 7.78
CA ASN A 78 -11.08 -11.31 7.46
C ASN A 78 -9.60 -11.68 7.23
N TYR A 79 -8.83 -10.80 6.57
CA TYR A 79 -7.41 -11.00 6.38
C TYR A 79 -6.64 -11.02 7.71
N LEU A 80 -6.94 -10.07 8.61
CA LEU A 80 -6.23 -9.96 9.89
C LEU A 80 -6.63 -11.04 10.91
N VAL A 81 -7.91 -11.44 10.92
CA VAL A 81 -8.45 -12.37 11.93
C VAL A 81 -8.37 -13.82 11.46
N ASP A 82 -8.79 -14.08 10.23
CA ASP A 82 -8.97 -15.44 9.70
C ASP A 82 -7.88 -15.83 8.68
N LEU A 83 -6.96 -14.92 8.37
CA LEU A 83 -5.92 -15.11 7.34
C LEU A 83 -6.51 -15.38 5.96
N VAL A 84 -7.68 -14.79 5.67
CA VAL A 84 -8.37 -14.90 4.38
C VAL A 84 -8.15 -13.60 3.60
N PRO A 85 -7.29 -13.60 2.56
CA PRO A 85 -7.04 -12.40 1.78
C PRO A 85 -8.24 -12.06 0.87
N PRO A 86 -8.41 -10.77 0.49
CA PRO A 86 -9.52 -10.30 -0.34
C PRO A 86 -9.57 -10.93 -1.75
N GLY A 87 -8.44 -11.44 -2.24
CA GLY A 87 -8.28 -11.90 -3.61
C GLY A 87 -7.85 -10.77 -4.55
N GLU A 88 -7.32 -11.15 -5.70
CA GLU A 88 -6.83 -10.20 -6.70
C GLU A 88 -7.97 -9.33 -7.26
N GLY A 89 -7.75 -8.01 -7.29
CA GLY A 89 -8.60 -7.08 -8.03
C GLY A 89 -9.91 -6.70 -7.35
N LEU A 90 -9.99 -6.80 -6.01
CA LEU A 90 -11.11 -6.22 -5.27
C LEU A 90 -11.16 -4.70 -5.52
N VAL A 91 -12.31 -4.22 -5.98
CA VAL A 91 -12.58 -2.80 -6.20
C VAL A 91 -13.78 -2.37 -5.37
N CYS A 92 -13.49 -1.46 -4.46
CA CYS A 92 -14.40 -0.53 -3.84
C CYS A 92 -14.07 0.87 -4.41
#